data_AF-X1B938-F1
#
_entry.id   AF-X1B938-F1
#
_cell.length_a   1.000
_cell.length_b   1.000
_cell.length_c   1.000
_cell.angle_alpha   90.00
_cell.angle_beta   90.00
_cell.angle_gamma   90.00
#
_symmetry.space_group_name_H-M   'P 1'
#
loop_
_entity.id
_entity.type
_entity.pdbx_description
1 polymer ?
#
loop_
_entity_poly.entity_id
_entity_poly.type
_entity_poly.pdbx_seq_one_letter_code
_entity_poly.pdbx_strand_id
1 'polypeptide(L)' 'MILKNFEDSGYDITWKILNAADFCVPQNRRRVIILGTRRDIIQKLKHPKPGLFGALKKHVTLGEAIGDLQEPSENYP' A
#
# COMPACT_ATOMS: atom_id res chain seq x y z
N MET A 1 -9.09 14.91 18.09
CA MET A 1 -8.83 14.74 16.63
C MET A 1 -7.87 13.58 16.49
N ILE A 2 -8.15 12.59 15.63
CA ILE A 2 -7.47 11.27 15.65
C ILE A 2 -5.93 11.35 15.67
N LEU A 3 -5.32 12.19 14.81
CA LEU A 3 -3.86 12.34 14.77
C LEU A 3 -3.28 12.87 16.09
N LYS A 4 -3.90 13.93 16.62
CA LYS A 4 -3.47 14.56 17.88
C LYS A 4 -3.59 13.60 19.05
N ASN A 5 -4.63 12.76 19.09
CA ASN A 5 -4.77 11.75 20.14
C ASN A 5 -3.59 10.77 20.15
N PHE A 6 -3.06 10.39 18.99
CA PHE A 6 -1.87 9.53 18.92
C PHE A 6 -0.58 10.28 19.29
N GLU A 7 -0.46 11.54 18.88
CA GLU A 7 0.66 12.40 19.29
C GLU A 7 0.69 12.59 20.81
N ASP A 8 -0.45 12.89 21.43
CA ASP A 8 -0.61 13.04 22.88
C ASP A 8 -0.30 11.71 23.61
N SER A 9 -0.51 10.57 22.94
CA SER A 9 -0.17 9.22 23.45
C SER A 9 1.31 8.84 23.28
N GLY A 10 2.18 9.75 22.85
CA GLY A 10 3.64 9.52 22.80
C GLY A 10 4.17 9.00 21.47
N TYR A 11 3.44 9.20 20.37
CA TYR A 11 3.87 8.79 19.02
C TYR A 11 4.25 9.98 18.14
N ASP A 12 5.26 9.78 17.29
CA ASP A 12 5.53 10.61 16.13
C ASP A 12 4.74 10.06 14.94
N ILE A 13 3.85 10.88 14.39
CA ILE A 13 2.90 10.47 13.35
C ILE A 13 3.33 11.01 11.99
N THR A 14 3.22 10.17 10.96
CA THR A 14 3.31 10.56 9.56
C THR A 14 2.18 9.88 8.80
N TRP A 15 1.63 10.55 7.78
CA TRP A 15 0.58 9.98 6.96
C TRP A 15 0.77 10.34 5.49
N LYS A 16 0.31 9.46 4.60
CA LYS A 16 0.28 9.71 3.16
C LYS A 16 -0.92 9.02 2.52
N ILE A 17 -1.41 9.60 1.42
CA ILE A 17 -2.29 8.89 0.50
C ILE A 17 -1.41 8.03 -0.42
N LEU A 18 -1.62 6.72 -0.38
CA LEU A 18 -0.95 5.77 -1.26
C LEU A 18 -1.96 5.17 -2.23
N ASN A 19 -1.54 4.97 -3.48
CA ASN A 19 -2.32 4.25 -4.47
C ASN A 19 -1.80 2.82 -4.60
N ALA A 20 -2.67 1.82 -4.48
CA ALA A 20 -2.29 0.42 -4.69
C ALA A 20 -1.67 0.18 -6.07
N ALA A 21 -2.12 0.94 -7.09
CA ALA A 21 -1.56 0.88 -8.43
C ALA A 21 -0.05 1.02 -8.43
N ASP A 22 0.51 1.96 -7.66
CA ASP A 22 1.95 2.26 -7.56
C ASP A 22 2.80 1.13 -6.93
N PHE A 23 2.14 0.07 -6.45
CA PHE A 23 2.73 -1.10 -5.80
C PHE A 23 2.32 -2.39 -6.51
N CYS A 24 2.29 -2.38 -7.84
CA CYS A 24 2.16 -3.59 -8.69
C CYS A 24 0.81 -4.30 -8.59
N VAL A 25 -0.23 -3.57 -8.19
CA VAL A 25 -1.60 -4.09 -8.13
C VAL A 25 -2.39 -3.46 -9.28
N PRO A 26 -3.11 -4.22 -10.13
CA PRO A 26 -3.89 -3.70 -11.26
C PRO A 26 -5.21 -3.04 -10.80
N GLN A 27 -5.14 -2.15 -9.81
CA GLN A 27 -6.30 -1.51 -9.20
C GLN A 27 -6.00 -0.08 -8.76
N ASN A 28 -6.81 0.88 -9.23
CA ASN A 28 -6.76 2.27 -8.77
C ASN A 28 -7.49 2.40 -7.42
N ARG A 29 -6.76 2.18 -6.32
CA ARG A 29 -7.31 2.22 -4.96
C ARG A 29 -6.43 3.08 -4.08
N ARG A 30 -6.91 4.29 -3.79
CA ARG A 30 -6.26 5.23 -2.87
C ARG A 30 -6.69 4.97 -1.43
N ARG A 31 -5.74 4.95 -0.50
CA ARG A 31 -5.98 4.86 0.94
C ARG A 31 -5.08 5.84 1.68
N VAL A 32 -5.63 6.44 2.74
CA VAL A 32 -4.82 7.16 3.74
C VAL A 32 -4.15 6.10 4.61
N ILE A 33 -2.82 6.11 4.65
CA ILE A 33 -2.03 5.25 5.52
C ILE A 33 -1.38 6.15 6.56
N ILE A 34 -1.60 5.84 7.83
CA ILE A 34 -1.02 6.57 8.97
C ILE A 34 0.01 5.63 9.62
N LEU A 35 1.23 6.11 9.80
CA LEU A 35 2.30 5.41 10.52
C LEU A 35 2.60 6.19 11.79
N GLY A 36 2.67 5.48 12.92
CA GLY A 36 3.10 6.04 14.19
C GLY A 36 4.35 5.33 14.70
N THR A 37 5.40 6.09 15.01
CA THR A 37 6.59 5.57 15.70
C THR A 37 6.57 6.06 17.14
N ARG A 38 6.68 5.18 18.13
CA ARG A 38 6.74 5.59 19.53
C ARG A 38 8.01 6.44 19.74
N ARG A 39 7.93 7.55 20.50
CA ARG A 39 9.01 8.55 20.60
C ARG A 39 10.34 8.04 21.16
N ASP A 40 10.31 6.97 21.95
CA ASP A 40 11.51 6.32 22.48
C ASP A 40 12.23 5.43 21.45
N ILE A 41 11.63 5.20 20.28
CA ILE A 41 12.25 4.48 19.17
C ILE A 41 12.94 5.47 18.25
N ILE A 42 14.27 5.35 18.13
CA ILE A 42 15.12 6.25 17.31
C ILE A 42 14.78 6.13 15.82
N GLN A 43 14.57 4.90 15.34
CA GLN A 43 14.32 4.64 13.92
C GLN A 43 12.86 4.92 13.56
N LYS A 44 12.63 6.05 12.89
CA LYS A 44 11.29 6.41 12.39
C LYS A 44 10.87 5.54 11.22
N LEU A 45 9.62 5.09 11.25
CA LEU A 45 8.97 4.45 10.11
C LEU A 45 8.81 5.46 8.97
N LYS A 46 8.97 4.98 7.72
CA LYS A 46 8.78 5.77 6.51
C LYS A 46 7.89 5.00 5.56
N HIS A 47 7.00 5.72 4.86
CA HIS A 47 6.23 5.11 3.78
C HIS A 47 7.17 4.56 2.70
N PRO A 48 6.87 3.38 2.16
CA PRO A 48 7.66 2.83 1.07
C PRO A 48 7.59 3.75 -0.14
N LYS A 49 8.67 3.80 -0.93
CA LYS A 49 8.64 4.45 -2.23
C LYS A 49 8.00 3.49 -3.24
N PRO A 50 7.19 3.99 -4.19
CA PRO A 50 6.79 3.20 -5.34
C PRO A 50 8.01 2.59 -6.03
N GLY A 51 7.90 1.32 -6.45
CA GLY A 51 9.03 0.60 -7.09
C GLY A 51 10.14 0.14 -6.14
N LEU A 52 9.94 0.19 -4.82
CA LEU A 52 10.95 -0.25 -3.84
C LEU A 52 11.28 -1.76 -3.92
N PHE A 53 10.39 -2.58 -4.49
CA PHE A 53 10.59 -4.02 -4.62
C PHE A 53 11.45 -4.41 -5.83
N GLY A 54 12.56 -3.70 -6.07
CA GLY A 54 13.76 -4.08 -6.84
C GLY A 54 13.63 -4.46 -8.34
N ALA A 55 12.51 -5.05 -8.75
CA ALA A 55 12.27 -5.60 -10.07
C ALA A 55 10.79 -5.47 -10.51
N LEU A 56 9.90 -5.02 -9.63
CA LEU A 56 8.47 -4.95 -9.95
C LEU A 56 8.10 -3.64 -10.65
N LYS A 57 7.34 -3.75 -11.75
CA LYS A 57 6.80 -2.62 -12.52
C LYS A 57 5.91 -1.76 -11.62
N LYS A 58 6.05 -0.44 -11.73
CA LYS A 58 5.25 0.50 -10.93
C LYS A 58 3.75 0.25 -11.11
N HIS A 59 3.28 0.11 -12.35
CA HIS A 59 1.89 -0.21 -12.70
C HIS A 59 1.86 -1.49 -13.54
N VAL A 60 0.81 -2.28 -13.36
CA VAL A 60 0.51 -3.48 -14.15
C VAL A 60 -0.94 -3.42 -14.63
N THR A 61 -1.20 -4.01 -15.78
CA THR A 61 -2.53 -4.13 -16.38
C THR A 61 -3.27 -5.34 -15.82
N LEU A 62 -4.58 -5.42 -16.06
CA LEU A 62 -5.38 -6.60 -15.72
C LEU A 62 -4.85 -7.84 -16.45
N GLY A 63 -4.55 -7.74 -17.74
CA GLY A 63 -4.02 -8.85 -18.53
C GLY A 63 -2.67 -9.36 -18.03
N GLU A 64 -1.79 -8.48 -17.54
CA GLU A 64 -0.54 -8.92 -16.90
C GLU A 64 -0.75 -9.65 -15.56
N ALA A 65 -1.89 -9.44 -14.90
CA ALA A 65 -2.17 -10.01 -13.58
C ALA A 65 -2.96 -11.33 -13.63
N ILE A 66 -3.80 -11.53 -14.65
CA ILE A 66 -4.70 -12.69 -14.76
C ILE A 66 -4.74 -13.32 -16.15
N GLY A 67 -3.91 -12.87 -17.11
CA GLY A 67 -3.92 -13.39 -18.48
C GLY A 67 -3.42 -14.82 -18.63
N ASP A 68 -2.85 -15.39 -17.56
CA ASP A 68 -2.43 -16.78 -17.44
C ASP A 68 -3.54 -17.71 -16.90
N LEU A 69 -4.69 -17.16 -16.49
CA LEU A 69 -5.83 -17.95 -16.03
C LEU A 69 -6.48 -18.70 -17.19
N GLN A 70 -6.85 -19.96 -16.93
CA GLN A 70 -7.66 -20.74 -17.87
C GLN A 70 -9.08 -20.19 -17.92
N GLU A 71 -9.69 -20.27 -19.10
CA GLU A 71 -11.11 -19.98 -19.25
C GLU A 71 -11.93 -20.92 -18.35
N PRO A 72 -12.98 -20.41 -17.68
CA PRO A 72 -13.87 -21.24 -16.89
C PRO A 72 -14.55 -22.29 -17.77
N SER A 73 -14.73 -23.50 -17.24
CA SER A 73 -15.46 -24.57 -17.93
C SER A 73 -16.91 -24.16 -18.20
N GLU A 74 -17.54 -24.70 -19.25
CA GLU A 74 -18.95 -24.42 -19.58
C GLU A 74 -19.94 -24.67 -18.43
N ASN A 75 -19.62 -25.56 -17.49
CA ASN A 75 -20.43 -25.87 -16.30
C ASN A 75 -20.01 -25.08 -15.04
N TYR A 76 -19.37 -23.92 -15.20
CA TYR A 76 -19.10 -23.02 -14.06
C TYR A 76 -20.44 -22.55 -13.45
N PRO A 77 -20.63 -22.65 -12.13
CA PRO A 77 -21.90 -22.35 -11.46
C PRO A 77 -22.34 -20.88 -11.61
#